data_AF-A0A821VVZ7-F1
#
_entry.id   AF-A0A821VVZ7-F1
#
_cell.length_a   1.000
_cell.length_b   1.000
_cell.length_c   1.000
_cell.angle_alpha   90.00
_cell.angle_beta   90.00
_cell.angle_gamma   90.00
#
_symmetry.space_group_name_H-M   'P 1'
#
loop_
_entity.id
_entity.type
_entity.pdbx_description
1 polymer ?
#
loop_
_entity_poly.entity_id
_entity_poly.type
_entity_poly.pdbx_seq_one_letter_code
_entity_poly.pdbx_strand_id
1 'polypeptide(L)'
;MTSGSNITKLSNLSVQWEWEGDKGVWQQHSLDIQQKISQAYDNGNSEVIINQTEEISLLIKFRDMVQINQKTKFMRRIRICIELKDKNGFFTYEYENENKKWFIYNVEIMIKIANTIENNQTLLSINYQNQLYDIDLDKLIEINLNTKVIRKIHCIKSMAKLPLNVSTISNKRSLDNDESKENNKKKRNISKSAPIEKSA
;
A
#
# COMPACT_ATOMS: atom_id res chain seq x y z
N MET A 1 22.32 -12.28 -3.02
CA MET A 1 20.95 -12.73 -3.38
C MET A 1 19.99 -11.76 -2.75
N THR A 2 19.50 -10.80 -3.52
CA THR A 2 18.59 -9.74 -3.08
C THR A 2 17.25 -10.37 -2.70
N SER A 3 16.79 -10.15 -1.46
CA SER A 3 15.43 -10.48 -1.02
C SER A 3 14.44 -9.94 -2.04
N GLY A 4 13.73 -10.83 -2.73
CA GLY A 4 12.65 -10.46 -3.62
C GLY A 4 11.56 -9.77 -2.81
N SER A 5 11.53 -8.45 -2.84
CA SER A 5 10.38 -7.68 -2.40
C SER A 5 9.19 -8.15 -3.23
N ASN A 6 8.20 -8.76 -2.59
CA ASN A 6 6.96 -9.17 -3.24
C ASN A 6 6.22 -7.91 -3.69
N ILE A 7 6.48 -7.46 -4.92
CA ILE A 7 5.87 -6.29 -5.54
C ILE A 7 4.63 -6.75 -6.30
N THR A 8 3.51 -6.07 -6.11
CA THR A 8 2.28 -6.33 -6.85
C THR A 8 2.43 -5.87 -8.29
N LYS A 9 1.99 -6.68 -9.24
CA LYS A 9 1.96 -6.32 -10.67
C LYS A 9 0.55 -5.99 -11.13
N LEU A 10 0.44 -5.02 -12.04
CA LEU A 10 -0.77 -4.67 -12.76
C LEU A 10 -0.37 -4.33 -14.20
N SER A 11 -0.88 -5.07 -15.19
CA SER A 11 -0.50 -4.83 -16.60
C SER A 11 1.04 -4.72 -16.82
N ASN A 12 1.82 -5.59 -16.16
CA ASN A 12 3.30 -5.61 -16.09
C ASN A 12 3.99 -4.49 -15.28
N LEU A 13 3.25 -3.48 -14.83
CA LEU A 13 3.76 -2.40 -14.00
C LEU A 13 3.85 -2.85 -12.53
N SER A 14 4.90 -2.43 -11.83
CA SER A 14 4.96 -2.52 -10.37
C SER A 14 4.04 -1.48 -9.75
N VAL A 15 3.08 -1.93 -8.93
CA VAL A 15 2.07 -1.04 -8.34
C VAL A 15 1.91 -1.24 -6.84
N GLN A 16 1.38 -0.20 -6.20
CA GLN A 16 0.99 -0.19 -4.80
C GLN A 16 -0.41 0.40 -4.67
N TRP A 17 -1.30 -0.33 -4.00
CA TRP A 17 -2.64 0.19 -3.67
C TRP A 17 -2.68 0.75 -2.27
N GLU A 18 -3.24 1.95 -2.14
CA GLU A 18 -3.33 2.69 -0.89
C GLU A 18 -4.72 3.21 -0.64
N TRP A 19 -5.12 3.23 0.62
CA TRP A 19 -6.39 3.80 1.04
C TRP A 19 -6.17 4.93 2.03
N GLU A 20 -7.06 5.92 2.00
CA GLU A 20 -7.01 7.06 2.91
C GLU A 20 -7.59 6.67 4.26
N GLY A 21 -6.72 6.59 5.27
CA GLY A 21 -7.10 6.37 6.65
C GLY A 21 -7.49 7.64 7.37
N ASP A 22 -7.55 7.54 8.69
CA ASP A 22 -7.97 8.66 9.53
C ASP A 22 -6.97 9.82 9.42
N LYS A 23 -7.48 11.05 9.55
CA LYS A 23 -6.69 12.29 9.42
C LYS A 23 -6.01 12.46 8.05
N GLY A 24 -6.51 11.81 7.00
CA GLY A 24 -5.99 11.93 5.63
C GLY A 24 -4.67 11.18 5.41
N VAL A 25 -4.31 10.25 6.31
CA VAL A 25 -3.07 9.48 6.20
C VAL A 25 -3.28 8.29 5.27
N TRP A 26 -2.55 8.26 4.16
CA TRP A 26 -2.55 7.13 3.24
C TRP A 26 -1.86 5.91 3.85
N GLN A 27 -2.51 4.74 3.72
CA GLN A 27 -2.04 3.45 4.20
C GLN A 27 -1.98 2.47 3.06
N GLN A 28 -0.94 1.64 3.05
CA GLN A 28 -0.81 0.58 2.05
C GLN A 28 -1.80 -0.55 2.36
N HIS A 29 -2.35 -1.19 1.33
CA HIS A 29 -3.02 -2.47 1.51
C HIS A 29 -2.01 -3.59 1.78
N SER A 30 -2.42 -4.69 2.43
CA SER A 30 -1.57 -5.89 2.51
C SER A 30 -1.29 -6.45 1.12
N LEU A 31 -0.21 -7.21 0.95
CA LEU A 31 0.17 -7.79 -0.35
C LEU A 31 -0.97 -8.61 -0.99
N ASP A 32 -1.63 -9.47 -0.21
CA ASP A 32 -2.75 -10.29 -0.68
C ASP A 32 -3.90 -9.42 -1.22
N ILE A 33 -4.25 -8.34 -0.52
CA ILE A 33 -5.29 -7.42 -0.98
C ILE A 33 -4.84 -6.68 -2.24
N GLN A 34 -3.59 -6.20 -2.29
CA GLN A 34 -3.07 -5.54 -3.48
C GLN A 34 -3.14 -6.46 -4.72
N GLN A 35 -2.75 -7.72 -4.57
CA GLN A 35 -2.82 -8.73 -5.64
C GLN A 35 -4.25 -8.97 -6.10
N LYS A 36 -5.20 -9.14 -5.19
CA LYS A 36 -6.63 -9.33 -5.52
C LYS A 36 -7.22 -8.13 -6.24
N ILE A 37 -6.91 -6.92 -5.79
CA ILE A 37 -7.36 -5.68 -6.44
C ILE A 37 -6.79 -5.59 -7.86
N SER A 38 -5.48 -5.81 -8.03
CA SER A 38 -4.85 -5.77 -9.35
C SER A 38 -5.39 -6.83 -10.29
N GLN A 39 -5.51 -8.08 -9.82
CA GLN A 39 -6.03 -9.18 -10.62
C GLN A 39 -7.47 -8.93 -11.08
N ALA A 40 -8.32 -8.40 -10.21
CA ALA A 40 -9.69 -8.08 -10.58
C ALA A 40 -9.74 -7.01 -11.68
N TYR A 41 -8.88 -5.98 -11.60
CA TYR A 41 -8.78 -4.97 -12.65
C TYR A 41 -8.26 -5.56 -13.96
N ASP A 42 -7.18 -6.35 -13.93
CA ASP A 42 -6.62 -6.98 -15.14
C ASP A 42 -7.61 -7.97 -15.80
N ASN A 43 -8.53 -8.56 -15.01
CA ASN A 43 -9.64 -9.37 -15.52
C ASN A 43 -10.79 -8.55 -16.14
N GLY A 44 -10.68 -7.22 -16.16
CA GLY A 44 -11.69 -6.32 -16.74
C GLY A 44 -12.86 -6.00 -15.83
N ASN A 45 -12.78 -6.30 -14.52
CA ASN A 45 -13.86 -5.96 -13.59
C ASN A 45 -13.88 -4.44 -13.33
N SER A 46 -15.07 -3.84 -13.27
CA SER A 46 -15.26 -2.44 -12.89
C SER A 46 -15.20 -2.20 -11.37
N GLU A 47 -15.39 -3.27 -10.59
CA GLU A 47 -15.34 -3.28 -9.14
C GLU A 47 -14.95 -4.66 -8.59
N VAL A 48 -14.51 -4.72 -7.34
CA VAL A 48 -14.18 -5.99 -6.66
C VAL A 48 -14.56 -5.93 -5.19
N ILE A 49 -15.10 -7.04 -4.68
CA ILE A 49 -15.35 -7.22 -3.25
C ILE A 49 -14.16 -7.96 -2.63
N ILE A 50 -13.57 -7.38 -1.61
CA ILE A 50 -12.44 -7.92 -0.85
C ILE A 50 -12.89 -8.19 0.58
N ASN A 51 -12.85 -9.44 1.00
CA ASN A 51 -13.03 -9.80 2.40
C ASN A 51 -11.66 -9.71 3.10
N GLN A 52 -11.46 -8.63 3.84
CA GLN A 52 -10.23 -8.39 4.61
C GLN A 52 -10.19 -9.25 5.87
N THR A 53 -11.35 -9.44 6.52
CA THR A 53 -11.58 -10.41 7.61
C THR A 53 -12.97 -11.02 7.43
N GLU A 54 -13.36 -11.96 8.29
CA GLU A 54 -14.74 -12.49 8.31
C GLU A 54 -15.80 -11.40 8.53
N GLU A 55 -15.44 -10.31 9.21
CA GLU A 55 -16.37 -9.21 9.54
C GLU A 55 -16.19 -7.97 8.65
N ILE A 56 -15.05 -7.84 7.97
CA ILE A 56 -14.70 -6.67 7.17
C ILE A 56 -14.68 -7.04 5.70
N SER A 57 -15.71 -6.62 4.97
CA SER A 57 -15.81 -6.71 3.52
C SER A 57 -15.79 -5.31 2.89
N LEU A 58 -14.96 -5.11 1.88
CA LEU A 58 -14.74 -3.85 1.19
C LEU A 58 -15.12 -3.99 -0.28
N LEU A 59 -15.98 -3.10 -0.80
CA LEU A 59 -16.21 -2.93 -2.22
C LEU A 59 -15.27 -1.86 -2.77
N ILE A 60 -14.37 -2.25 -3.67
CA ILE A 60 -13.49 -1.33 -4.39
C ILE A 60 -14.13 -0.99 -5.73
N LYS A 61 -14.30 0.30 -6.01
CA LYS A 61 -14.80 0.80 -7.30
C LYS A 61 -13.68 1.51 -8.04
N PHE A 62 -13.22 0.92 -9.15
CA PHE A 62 -12.04 1.39 -9.88
C PHE A 62 -12.25 2.72 -10.60
N ARG A 63 -13.46 2.97 -11.10
CA ARG A 63 -13.77 4.23 -11.79
C ARG A 63 -13.74 5.42 -10.83
N ASP A 64 -14.35 5.24 -9.68
CA ASP A 64 -14.56 6.30 -8.69
C ASP A 64 -13.35 6.44 -7.74
N MET A 65 -12.43 5.46 -7.77
CA MET A 65 -11.28 5.39 -6.88
C MET A 65 -11.69 5.50 -5.40
N VAL A 66 -12.70 4.69 -5.02
CA VAL A 66 -13.17 4.56 -3.64
C VAL A 66 -13.20 3.11 -3.17
N GLN A 67 -13.04 2.94 -1.86
CA GLN A 67 -13.38 1.73 -1.14
C GLN A 67 -14.58 1.98 -0.22
N ILE A 68 -15.51 1.04 -0.15
CA ILE A 68 -16.73 1.15 0.64
C ILE A 68 -16.82 -0.07 1.55
N ASN A 69 -16.87 0.14 2.87
CA ASN A 69 -17.16 -0.94 3.79
C ASN A 69 -18.59 -1.43 3.56
N GLN A 70 -18.76 -2.72 3.21
CA GLN A 70 -20.06 -3.25 2.83
C GLN A 70 -21.06 -3.28 3.99
N LYS A 71 -20.59 -3.39 5.23
CA LYS A 71 -21.43 -3.41 6.44
C LYS A 71 -21.82 -2.01 6.87
N THR A 72 -20.86 -1.12 7.06
CA THR A 72 -21.10 0.24 7.59
C THR A 72 -21.44 1.27 6.52
N LYS A 73 -21.24 0.93 5.25
CA LYS A 73 -21.33 1.84 4.09
C LYS A 73 -20.38 3.03 4.14
N PHE A 74 -19.42 3.02 5.07
CA PHE A 74 -18.42 4.06 5.17
C PHE A 74 -17.48 4.02 3.96
N MET A 75 -17.27 5.17 3.33
CA MET A 75 -16.49 5.33 2.11
C MET A 75 -15.15 6.00 2.42
N ARG A 76 -14.07 5.48 1.83
CA ARG A 76 -12.74 6.08 1.86
C ARG A 76 -12.17 6.12 0.43
N ARG A 77 -11.29 7.09 0.17
CA ARG A 77 -10.57 7.14 -1.11
C ARG A 77 -9.56 6.00 -1.18
N ILE A 78 -9.37 5.46 -2.38
CA ILE A 78 -8.26 4.57 -2.73
C ILE A 78 -7.45 5.22 -3.84
N ARG A 79 -6.16 4.93 -3.93
CA ARG A 79 -5.30 5.32 -5.04
C ARG A 79 -4.37 4.20 -5.44
N ILE A 80 -3.94 4.26 -6.69
CA ILE A 80 -2.87 3.44 -7.21
C ILE A 80 -1.61 4.30 -7.32
N CYS A 81 -0.51 3.78 -6.82
CA CYS A 81 0.81 4.37 -6.99
C CYS A 81 1.64 3.42 -7.86
N ILE A 82 2.35 3.95 -8.84
CA ILE A 82 3.15 3.18 -9.79
C ILE A 82 4.63 3.40 -9.49
N GLU A 83 5.42 2.33 -9.52
CA GLU A 83 6.87 2.42 -9.37
C GLU A 83 7.47 3.12 -10.60
N LEU A 84 8.12 4.26 -10.38
CA LEU A 84 8.86 4.96 -11.41
C LEU A 84 10.35 4.69 -11.18
N LYS A 85 10.97 3.93 -12.10
CA LYS A 85 12.35 3.44 -11.97
C LYS A 85 13.38 4.56 -11.85
N ASP A 86 13.15 5.66 -12.55
CA ASP A 86 13.99 6.87 -12.55
C ASP A 86 13.88 7.67 -11.23
N LYS A 87 12.73 7.63 -10.55
CA LYS A 87 12.45 8.43 -9.34
C LYS A 87 12.55 7.66 -8.03
N ASN A 88 12.93 6.37 -8.09
CA ASN A 88 13.11 5.47 -6.94
C ASN A 88 11.97 5.58 -5.90
N GLY A 89 10.83 4.97 -6.23
CA GLY A 89 9.66 4.86 -5.36
C GLY A 89 8.35 4.75 -6.13
N PHE A 90 7.25 4.71 -5.40
CA PHE A 90 5.90 4.68 -5.94
C PHE A 90 5.31 6.09 -6.00
N PHE A 91 4.64 6.43 -7.11
CA PHE A 91 4.06 7.75 -7.34
C PHE A 91 2.61 7.67 -7.82
N THR A 92 1.78 8.60 -7.36
CA THR A 92 0.43 8.82 -7.89
C THR A 92 0.37 10.16 -8.62
N TYR A 93 -0.54 10.28 -9.58
CA TYR A 93 -0.86 11.55 -10.22
C TYR A 93 -2.27 11.99 -9.85
N GLU A 94 -2.44 13.29 -9.62
CA GLU A 94 -3.72 13.94 -9.29
C GLU A 94 -3.91 15.17 -10.17
N TYR A 95 -5.16 15.57 -10.43
CA TYR A 95 -5.49 16.79 -11.14
C TYR A 95 -6.34 17.74 -10.28
N GLU A 96 -6.15 19.04 -10.46
CA GLU A 96 -6.94 20.08 -9.79
C GLU A 96 -8.26 20.27 -10.54
N ASN A 97 -9.39 20.04 -9.86
CA ASN A 97 -10.71 20.31 -10.42
C ASN A 97 -11.06 21.81 -10.34
N GLU A 98 -12.23 22.17 -10.88
CA GLU A 98 -12.73 23.55 -10.91
C GLU A 98 -12.90 24.17 -9.51
N ASN A 99 -13.15 23.34 -8.49
CA ASN A 99 -13.31 23.74 -7.09
C ASN A 99 -11.97 23.79 -6.32
N LYS A 100 -10.82 23.77 -7.00
CA LYS A 100 -9.48 23.75 -6.37
C LYS A 100 -9.26 22.54 -5.45
N LYS A 101 -9.96 21.43 -5.73
CA LYS A 101 -9.78 20.15 -5.06
C LYS A 101 -8.99 19.20 -5.96
N TRP A 102 -8.13 18.41 -5.35
CA TRP A 102 -7.32 17.43 -6.04
C TRP A 102 -8.05 16.10 -6.17
N PHE A 103 -8.09 15.58 -7.39
CA PHE A 103 -8.72 14.32 -7.75
C PHE A 103 -7.66 13.37 -8.28
N ILE A 104 -7.70 12.13 -7.81
CA ILE A 104 -6.79 11.07 -8.23
C ILE A 104 -7.19 10.61 -9.64
N TYR A 105 -6.21 10.43 -10.52
CA TYR A 105 -6.48 9.77 -11.79
C TYR A 105 -6.88 8.31 -11.56
N ASN A 106 -7.85 7.84 -12.34
CA ASN A 106 -8.25 6.44 -12.25
C ASN A 106 -7.13 5.51 -12.75
N VAL A 107 -7.33 4.21 -12.53
CA VAL A 107 -6.37 3.16 -12.87
C VAL A 107 -5.96 3.19 -14.34
N GLU A 108 -6.93 3.36 -15.25
CA GLU A 108 -6.69 3.37 -16.69
C GLU A 108 -5.73 4.49 -17.11
N ILE A 109 -5.97 5.71 -16.62
CA ILE A 109 -5.13 6.87 -16.94
C ILE A 109 -3.75 6.72 -16.28
N MET A 110 -3.70 6.20 -15.04
CA MET A 110 -2.43 5.95 -14.36
C MET A 110 -1.53 4.96 -15.12
N ILE A 111 -2.10 3.87 -15.67
CA ILE A 111 -1.36 2.93 -16.53
C ILE A 111 -0.84 3.63 -17.79
N LYS A 112 -1.68 4.45 -18.45
CA LYS A 112 -1.26 5.21 -19.64
C LYS A 112 -0.12 6.19 -19.32
N ILE A 113 -0.21 6.91 -18.20
CA ILE A 113 0.87 7.80 -17.73
C ILE A 113 2.17 7.02 -17.52
N ALA A 114 2.12 5.88 -16.84
CA ALA A 114 3.30 5.06 -16.61
C ALA A 114 3.93 4.55 -17.90
N ASN A 115 3.12 4.06 -18.84
CA ASN A 115 3.60 3.62 -20.15
C ASN A 115 4.21 4.78 -20.96
N THR A 116 3.61 5.97 -20.92
CA THR A 116 4.16 7.18 -21.55
C THR A 116 5.55 7.49 -20.99
N ILE A 117 5.70 7.45 -19.66
CA ILE A 117 6.99 7.67 -18.99
C ILE A 117 8.02 6.59 -19.35
N GLU A 118 7.64 5.30 -19.33
CA GLU A 118 8.55 4.21 -19.70
C GLU A 118 9.04 4.30 -21.16
N ASN A 119 8.24 4.91 -22.04
CA ASN A 119 8.62 5.18 -23.43
C ASN A 119 9.41 6.49 -23.61
N ASN A 120 9.85 7.14 -22.53
CA ASN A 120 10.53 8.45 -22.54
C ASN A 120 9.71 9.55 -23.23
N GLN A 121 8.39 9.45 -23.17
CA GLN A 121 7.47 10.46 -23.66
C GLN A 121 6.92 11.26 -22.48
N THR A 122 6.49 12.50 -22.77
CA THR A 122 5.96 13.40 -21.74
C THR A 122 4.58 13.94 -22.11
N LEU A 123 4.12 13.69 -23.32
CA LEU A 123 2.78 14.02 -23.81
C LEU A 123 1.95 12.76 -23.95
N LEU A 124 0.75 12.79 -23.38
CA LEU A 124 -0.23 11.71 -23.42
C LEU A 124 -1.59 12.28 -23.87
N SER A 125 -2.06 11.86 -25.04
CA SER A 125 -3.41 12.18 -25.51
C SER A 125 -4.38 11.03 -25.17
N ILE A 126 -5.49 11.34 -24.51
CA ILE A 126 -6.50 10.36 -24.11
C ILE A 126 -7.90 10.79 -24.50
N ASN A 127 -8.74 9.79 -24.79
CA ASN A 127 -10.20 9.95 -24.74
C ASN A 127 -10.69 9.34 -23.44
N TYR A 128 -11.31 10.15 -22.58
CA TYR A 128 -11.90 9.72 -21.32
C TYR A 128 -13.29 10.31 -21.17
N GLN A 129 -14.30 9.44 -20.96
CA GLN A 129 -15.71 9.83 -20.83
C GLN A 129 -16.20 10.72 -22.00
N ASN A 130 -15.81 10.38 -23.23
CA ASN A 130 -16.13 11.11 -24.46
C ASN A 130 -15.56 12.54 -24.51
N GLN A 131 -14.52 12.81 -23.74
CA GLN A 131 -13.75 14.05 -23.79
C GLN A 131 -12.30 13.74 -24.12
N LEU A 132 -11.72 14.57 -24.99
CA LEU A 132 -10.33 14.47 -25.40
C LEU A 132 -9.48 15.33 -24.49
N TYR A 133 -8.39 14.76 -23.97
CA TYR A 133 -7.43 15.47 -23.13
C TYR A 133 -6.02 15.26 -23.64
N ASP A 134 -5.22 16.32 -23.56
CA ASP A 134 -3.77 16.24 -23.62
C ASP A 134 -3.19 16.44 -22.22
N ILE A 135 -2.42 15.46 -21.77
CA ILE A 135 -1.71 15.48 -20.50
C ILE A 135 -0.22 15.73 -20.81
N ASP A 136 0.30 16.85 -20.33
CA ASP A 136 1.71 17.22 -20.41
C ASP A 136 2.36 16.98 -19.03
N LEU A 137 3.16 15.92 -18.96
CA LEU A 137 3.81 15.43 -17.74
C LEU A 137 5.04 16.27 -17.36
N ASP A 138 5.63 17.01 -18.29
CA ASP A 138 6.74 17.93 -18.01
C ASP A 138 6.23 19.23 -17.40
N LYS A 139 5.15 19.77 -17.98
CA LYS A 139 4.50 20.99 -17.48
C LYS A 139 3.56 20.73 -16.32
N LEU A 140 3.26 19.45 -16.04
CA LEU A 140 2.25 19.01 -15.07
C LEU A 140 0.91 19.72 -15.27
N ILE A 141 0.38 19.64 -16.50
CA ILE A 141 -0.93 20.18 -16.86
C ILE A 141 -1.74 19.16 -17.67
N GLU A 142 -3.06 19.24 -17.52
CA GLU A 142 -4.05 18.57 -18.38
C GLU A 142 -4.80 19.65 -19.16
N ILE A 143 -5.02 19.45 -20.46
CA ILE A 143 -5.79 20.33 -21.32
C ILE A 143 -6.97 19.53 -21.89
N ASN A 144 -8.19 19.95 -21.56
CA ASN A 144 -9.37 19.42 -22.23
C ASN A 144 -9.47 20.03 -23.63
N LEU A 145 -9.35 19.21 -24.68
CA LEU A 145 -9.34 19.69 -26.06
C LEU A 145 -10.72 20.12 -26.56
N ASN A 146 -11.80 19.64 -25.94
CA ASN A 146 -13.16 20.06 -26.27
C ASN A 146 -13.49 21.44 -25.69
N THR A 147 -13.14 21.69 -24.42
CA THR A 147 -13.51 22.93 -23.70
C THR A 147 -12.38 23.95 -23.57
N LYS A 148 -11.14 23.55 -23.88
CA LYS A 148 -9.89 24.32 -23.70
C LYS A 148 -9.58 24.66 -22.24
N VAL A 149 -10.26 24.03 -21.28
CA VAL A 149 -9.95 24.16 -19.85
C VAL A 149 -8.60 23.50 -19.56
N ILE A 150 -7.74 24.21 -18.83
CA ILE A 150 -6.43 23.73 -18.39
C ILE A 150 -6.48 23.48 -16.89
N ARG A 151 -6.04 22.30 -16.46
CA ARG A 151 -5.95 21.89 -15.06
C ARG A 151 -4.50 21.63 -14.68
N LYS A 152 -4.17 21.89 -13.42
CA LYS A 152 -2.86 21.55 -12.86
C LYS A 152 -2.83 20.07 -12.51
N ILE A 153 -1.65 19.47 -12.62
CA ILE A 153 -1.37 18.10 -12.21
C ILE A 153 -0.37 18.13 -11.05
N HIS A 154 -0.53 17.20 -10.12
CA HIS A 154 0.48 16.89 -9.12
C HIS A 154 1.01 15.48 -9.33
N CYS A 155 2.32 15.31 -9.16
CA CYS A 155 2.96 14.01 -8.99
C CYS A 155 3.37 13.87 -7.53
N ILE A 156 2.82 12.89 -6.83
CA ILE A 156 2.99 12.73 -5.38
C ILE A 156 3.73 11.43 -5.12
N LYS A 157 4.88 11.51 -4.44
CA LYS A 157 5.59 10.34 -3.93
C LYS A 157 4.78 9.69 -2.81
N SER A 158 4.60 8.38 -2.88
CA SER A 158 3.99 7.60 -1.82
C SER A 158 4.84 7.65 -0.56
N MET A 159 4.17 7.94 0.55
CA MET A 159 4.70 7.84 1.92
C MET A 159 3.84 6.88 2.75
N ALA A 160 3.03 6.04 2.10
CA ALA A 160 2.10 5.17 2.79
C ALA A 160 2.83 4.14 3.64
N LYS A 161 2.31 3.95 4.85
CA LYS A 161 2.85 2.97 5.79
C LYS A 161 2.15 1.64 5.58
N LEU A 162 2.88 0.54 5.74
CA LEU A 162 2.26 -0.77 5.90
C LEU A 162 1.38 -0.76 7.16
N PRO A 163 0.19 -1.37 7.12
CA PRO A 163 -0.67 -1.47 8.28
C PRO A 163 0.04 -2.33 9.33
N LEU A 164 0.07 -1.87 10.59
CA LEU A 164 0.82 -2.47 11.71
C LEU A 164 0.34 -3.88 12.13
N ASN A 165 -0.46 -4.57 11.33
CA ASN A 165 -1.09 -5.86 11.66
C ASN A 165 -0.85 -6.95 10.60
N VAL A 166 0.38 -7.06 10.11
CA VAL A 166 0.86 -8.34 9.58
C VAL A 166 2.02 -8.76 10.46
N SER A 167 1.71 -9.64 11.40
CA SER A 167 2.64 -10.26 12.33
C SER A 167 3.96 -10.62 11.66
N THR A 168 5.02 -9.94 12.05
CA THR A 168 6.40 -10.40 11.93
C THR A 168 6.57 -11.64 12.80
N ILE A 169 6.01 -12.77 12.37
CA ILE A 169 6.43 -14.09 12.83
C ILE A 169 7.28 -14.67 11.70
N SER A 170 8.46 -14.10 11.53
CA SER A 170 9.57 -14.76 10.85
C SER A 170 10.61 -15.08 11.91
N ASN A 171 10.48 -16.29 12.46
CA ASN A 171 11.48 -17.10 13.16
C ASN A 171 12.80 -16.39 13.53
N LYS A 172 12.91 -15.89 14.76
CA LYS A 172 14.17 -16.01 15.51
C LYS A 172 14.17 -17.36 16.23
N ARG A 173 14.51 -18.43 15.51
CA ARG A 173 15.14 -19.59 16.16
C ARG A 173 16.61 -19.25 16.26
N SER A 174 17.03 -18.85 17.45
CA SER A 174 18.43 -18.85 17.87
C SER A 174 18.95 -20.29 17.74
N LEU A 175 19.83 -20.50 16.78
CA LEU A 175 20.80 -21.59 16.78
C LEU A 175 21.99 -21.09 17.60
N ASP A 176 22.03 -21.49 18.87
CA ASP A 176 23.27 -21.67 19.61
C ASP A 176 23.17 -23.06 20.24
N ASN A 177 23.63 -24.06 19.48
CA ASN A 177 24.10 -25.31 20.05
C ASN A 177 25.61 -25.22 20.06
N ASP A 178 26.21 -25.19 21.24
CA ASP A 178 27.53 -25.78 21.43
C ASP A 178 27.51 -26.61 22.71
N GLU A 179 27.72 -27.91 22.51
CA GLU A 179 27.81 -28.94 23.54
C GLU A 179 29.11 -28.82 24.33
N SER A 180 29.08 -29.07 25.65
CA SER A 180 29.95 -30.10 26.26
C SER A 180 29.74 -30.26 27.77
N LYS A 181 29.10 -31.38 28.11
CA LYS A 181 29.50 -32.43 29.07
C LYS A 181 30.08 -32.07 30.47
N GLU A 182 29.24 -32.40 31.46
CA GLU A 182 29.45 -33.40 32.53
C GLU A 182 30.52 -33.26 33.64
N ASN A 183 29.99 -33.39 34.88
CA ASN A 183 30.52 -34.02 36.09
C ASN A 183 31.56 -33.29 36.97
N ASN A 184 31.13 -32.83 38.16
CA ASN A 184 31.47 -33.52 39.43
C ASN A 184 30.80 -32.96 40.71
N LYS A 185 30.07 -33.87 41.38
CA LYS A 185 29.99 -34.17 42.83
C LYS A 185 30.31 -33.11 43.92
N LYS A 186 29.30 -32.98 44.81
CA LYS A 186 29.31 -33.07 46.30
C LYS A 186 30.06 -32.01 47.13
N LYS A 187 29.29 -31.28 47.96
CA LYS A 187 29.23 -31.30 49.46
C LYS A 187 28.37 -30.10 49.93
N ARG A 188 27.13 -30.29 50.40
CA ARG A 188 26.69 -30.41 51.81
C ARG A 188 27.43 -29.50 52.82
N ASN A 189 26.70 -28.54 53.41
CA ASN A 189 26.47 -28.33 54.85
C ASN A 189 25.48 -27.14 55.02
N ILE A 190 24.26 -27.30 55.57
CA ILE A 190 23.88 -27.36 57.01
C ILE A 190 24.21 -26.01 57.70
N SER A 191 23.34 -25.29 58.43
CA SER A 191 21.91 -25.39 58.76
C SER A 191 21.50 -24.19 59.65
N LYS A 192 20.19 -23.87 59.63
CA LYS A 192 19.31 -23.53 60.77
C LYS A 192 19.48 -22.19 61.53
N SER A 193 18.46 -21.38 61.28
CA SER A 193 17.72 -20.49 62.17
C SER A 193 17.54 -21.01 63.62
N ALA A 194 17.67 -20.08 64.58
CA ALA A 194 17.46 -20.27 66.01
C ALA A 194 16.03 -19.87 66.44
N PRO A 195 15.41 -20.53 67.44
CA PRO A 195 14.14 -20.12 68.02
C PRO A 195 14.26 -19.50 69.44
N ILE A 196 13.42 -18.49 69.63
CA ILE A 196 12.61 -18.04 70.78
C ILE A 196 12.80 -18.77 72.15
N GLU A 197 13.36 -18.01 73.11
CA GLU A 197 12.90 -17.68 74.47
C GLU A 197 11.79 -18.52 75.17
N LYS A 198 12.08 -19.12 76.35
CA LYS A 198 11.54 -18.75 77.70
C LYS A 198 11.55 -19.89 78.75
N SER A 199 12.03 -19.52 79.93
CA SER A 199 11.51 -19.79 81.28
C SER A 199 11.36 -21.25 81.78
N ALA A 200 12.16 -21.64 82.77
CA ALA A 200 11.90 -21.56 84.22
C ALA A 200 13.05 -22.22 84.99
#